data_AF-A0A940D065-F1
#
_entry.id   AF-A0A940D065-F1
#
_cell.length_a   1.000
_cell.length_b   1.000
_cell.length_c   1.000
_cell.angle_alpha   90.00
_cell.angle_beta   90.00
_cell.angle_gamma   90.00
#
_symmetry.space_group_name_H-M   'P 1'
#
loop_
_entity.id
_entity.type
_entity.pdbx_description
1 polymer ?
#
loop_
_entity_poly.entity_id
_entity_poly.type
_entity_poly.pdbx_seq_one_letter_code
_entity_poly.pdbx_strand_id
1 'polypeptide(L)' 'MSNFPGSITFGFDNFRNNQWDVISKILKGKKLLLIAKTRFGKSICYQFPATIFGGITLVFSSLMT' A
#
# COMPACT_ATOMS: atom_id res chain seq x y z
N MET A 1 -11.58 -3.22 -18.04
CA MET A 1 -12.33 -2.13 -17.37
C MET A 1 -11.56 -1.78 -16.10
N SER A 2 -10.88 -0.65 -15.89
CA SER A 2 -10.83 0.66 -16.55
C SER A 2 -9.35 1.12 -16.61
N ASN A 3 -8.97 1.76 -17.72
CA ASN A 3 -7.61 2.23 -17.98
C ASN A 3 -7.22 3.41 -17.08
N PHE A 4 -6.25 3.21 -16.19
CA PHE A 4 -5.47 4.28 -15.58
C PHE A 4 -4.27 4.62 -16.49
N PRO A 5 -3.96 5.90 -16.75
CA PRO A 5 -2.85 6.28 -17.61
C PRO A 5 -1.54 6.01 -16.85
N GLY A 6 -0.87 4.91 -17.19
CA GLY A 6 0.30 4.38 -16.49
C GLY A 6 -0.03 3.03 -15.87
N SER A 7 0.31 1.94 -16.56
CA SER A 7 0.12 0.57 -16.05
C SER A 7 1.00 0.35 -14.82
N ILE A 8 0.47 0.62 -13.63
CA ILE A 8 1.14 0.25 -12.37
C ILE A 8 0.91 -1.25 -12.18
N THR A 9 1.75 -2.04 -12.84
CA THR A 9 1.72 -3.50 -12.74
C THR A 9 2.33 -3.91 -11.40
N PHE A 10 1.52 -3.84 -10.33
CA PHE A 10 1.78 -4.66 -9.16
C PHE A 10 1.55 -6.11 -9.62
N GLY A 11 2.61 -6.89 -9.84
CA GLY A 11 2.55 -8.26 -10.38
C GLY A 11 1.88 -9.28 -9.45
N PHE A 12 0.71 -8.94 -8.91
CA PHE A 12 -0.12 -9.74 -8.02
C PHE A 12 -1.53 -9.80 -8.61
N ASP A 13 -2.08 -11.00 -8.74
CA ASP A 13 -3.42 -11.20 -9.30
C ASP A 13 -4.52 -10.61 -8.38
N ASN A 14 -4.33 -10.72 -7.05
CA ASN A 14 -5.28 -10.22 -6.04
C ASN A 14 -4.57 -9.75 -4.76
N PHE A 15 -5.09 -8.68 -4.14
CA PHE A 15 -4.76 -8.33 -2.76
C PHE A 15 -5.33 -9.36 -1.78
N ARG A 16 -4.58 -9.69 -0.72
CA ARG A 16 -5.14 -10.48 0.38
C ARG A 16 -6.17 -9.63 1.14
N ASN A 17 -7.28 -10.22 1.62
CA ASN A 17 -8.36 -9.49 2.32
C ASN A 17 -7.84 -8.54 3.42
N ASN A 18 -6.85 -8.99 4.19
CA ASN A 18 -6.28 -8.20 5.28
C ASN A 18 -5.42 -7.01 4.80
N GLN A 19 -4.87 -7.06 3.58
CA GLN A 19 -4.14 -5.93 2.98
C GLN A 19 -5.11 -4.85 2.51
N TRP A 20 -6.23 -5.27 1.89
CA TRP A 20 -7.25 -4.33 1.43
C TRP A 20 -7.92 -3.58 2.57
N ASP A 21 -8.19 -4.24 3.71
CA ASP A 21 -8.74 -3.55 4.89
C ASP A 21 -7.81 -2.41 5.36
N VAL A 22 -6.50 -2.66 5.44
CA VAL A 22 -5.49 -1.66 5.79
C VAL A 22 -5.44 -0.53 4.76
N ILE A 23 -5.35 -0.87 3.48
CA ILE A 23 -5.31 0.10 2.37
C ILE A 23 -6.57 0.98 2.39
N SER A 24 -7.75 0.39 2.56
CA SER A 24 -9.02 1.12 2.58
C SER A 24 -9.11 2.10 3.75
N LYS A 25 -8.52 1.76 4.90
CA LYS A 25 -8.42 2.66 6.07
C LYS A 25 -7.48 3.83 5.77
N ILE A 26 -6.35 3.58 5.11
CA ILE A 26 -5.40 4.63 4.69
C ILE A 26 -6.04 5.57 3.67
N LEU A 27 -6.73 5.03 2.66
CA LEU A 27 -7.42 5.82 1.64
C LEU A 27 -8.54 6.70 2.22
N LYS A 28 -9.15 6.29 3.34
CA LYS A 28 -10.09 7.09 4.13
C LYS A 28 -9.43 8.14 5.03
N GLY A 29 -8.11 8.31 4.94
CA GLY A 29 -7.34 9.25 5.77
C GLY A 29 -7.21 8.82 7.24
N LYS A 30 -7.46 7.53 7.58
CA LYS A 30 -7.35 7.06 8.95
C LYS A 30 -5.90 6.74 9.32
N LYS A 31 -5.49 7.16 10.51
CA LYS A 31 -4.25 6.72 11.16
C LYS A 31 -4.42 5.28 11.65
N LEU A 32 -3.44 4.41 11.40
CA LEU A 32 -3.46 3.03 11.83
C LEU A 32 -2.07 2.53 12.22
N LEU A 33 -2.03 1.52 13.09
CA LEU A 33 -0.84 0.74 13.42
C LEU A 33 -1.04 -0.67 12.86
N LEU A 34 -0.19 -1.08 11.92
CA LEU A 34 -0.23 -2.44 11.34
C LEU A 34 0.78 -3.34 12.04
N ILE A 35 0.28 -4.28 12.85
CA ILE A 35 1.06 -5.41 13.37
C ILE A 35 0.83 -6.59 12.44
N ALA A 36 1.89 -7.08 11.80
CA ALA A 36 1.77 -8.18 10.86
C ALA A 36 3.02 -9.08 10.87
N LYS A 37 2.87 -10.36 10.52
CA LYS A 37 3.99 -11.31 10.41
C LYS A 37 5.01 -10.92 9.32
N THR A 38 6.23 -11.41 9.42
CA THR A 38 7.21 -11.36 8.30
C THR A 38 6.59 -12.00 7.05
N ARG A 39 6.88 -11.47 5.85
CA ARG A 39 6.23 -11.88 4.57
C ARG A 39 4.73 -11.53 4.41
N PHE A 40 4.16 -10.63 5.22
CA PHE A 40 2.81 -10.10 4.99
C PHE A 40 2.69 -9.25 3.71
N GLY A 41 3.80 -8.78 3.16
CA GLY A 41 3.79 -7.81 2.06
C GLY A 41 3.36 -6.44 2.54
N LYS A 42 3.85 -5.96 3.69
CA LYS A 42 3.46 -4.65 4.26
C LYS A 42 3.77 -3.49 3.32
N SER A 43 4.76 -3.65 2.44
CA SER A 43 5.17 -2.62 1.48
C SER A 43 4.03 -2.16 0.57
N ILE A 44 3.18 -3.09 0.13
CA ILE A 44 2.05 -2.74 -0.74
C ILE A 44 1.02 -1.86 -0.03
N CYS A 45 0.93 -1.97 1.30
CA CYS A 45 -0.06 -1.24 2.09
C CYS A 45 0.21 0.26 2.13
N TYR A 46 1.45 0.71 1.90
CA TYR A 46 1.78 2.14 1.75
C TYR A 46 2.11 2.52 0.30
N GLN A 47 2.65 1.62 -0.51
CA GLN A 47 2.97 1.90 -1.92
C GLN A 47 1.71 2.11 -2.77
N PHE A 48 0.67 1.29 -2.58
CA PHE A 48 -0.55 1.45 -3.35
C PHE A 48 -1.26 2.79 -3.05
N PRO A 49 -1.53 3.15 -1.77
CA PRO A 49 -2.07 4.48 -1.47
C PRO A 49 -1.20 5.63 -1.98
N ALA A 50 0.13 5.50 -1.95
CA ALA A 50 1.04 6.51 -2.47
C ALA A 50 0.84 6.82 -3.96
N THR A 51 0.42 5.82 -4.74
CA THR A 51 0.11 6.02 -6.18
C THR A 51 -1.26 6.66 -6.42
N ILE A 52 -2.17 6.54 -5.46
CA ILE A 52 -3.52 7.11 -5.55
C ILE A 52 -3.53 8.55 -5.04
N PHE A 53 -2.78 8.84 -3.97
CA PHE A 53 -2.65 10.20 -3.47
C PHE A 53 -1.78 11.03 -4.43
N GLY A 54 -2.29 12.19 -4.86
CA GLY A 54 -1.57 13.12 -5.73
C GLY A 54 -0.46 13.92 -5.02
N GLY A 55 0.37 13.27 -4.21
CA GLY A 55 1.38 13.90 -3.36
C GLY A 55 2.55 12.99 -3.01
N ILE A 56 3.37 13.42 -2.05
CA ILE A 56 4.57 12.69 -1.62
C ILE A 56 4.23 11.78 -0.44
N THR A 57 4.58 10.49 -0.55
CA THR A 57 4.53 9.55 0.58
C THR A 57 5.92 9.37 1.17
N LEU A 58 6.11 9.73 2.43
CA LEU A 58 7.37 9.58 3.15
C LEU A 58 7.39 8.27 3.94
N VAL A 59 8.40 7.44 3.71
CA VAL A 59 8.58 6.14 4.38
C VAL A 59 9.87 6.16 5.18
N PHE A 60 9.76 6.00 6.49
CA PHE A 60 10.90 5.86 7.39
C PHE A 60 11.21 4.37 7.57
N SER A 61 12.43 3.94 7.25
CA SER A 61 12.92 2.57 7.46
C SER A 61 14.17 2.60 8.32
N SER A 62 14.24 1.72 9.33
CA SER A 62 15.38 1.64 10.27
C SER A 62 16.58 0.86 9.70
N LEU A 63 16.44 0.19 8.55
CA LEU A 63 17.55 -0.55 7.93
C LEU A 63 18.23 0.35 6.90
N MET A 64 19.40 0.87 7.27
CA MET A 64 20.39 1.48 6.38
C MET A 64 21.66 0.64 6.51
N THR A 65 21.76 -0.43 5.71
CA THR A 65 22.99 -1.22 5.55
C THR A 65 23.06 -1.68 4.12
#